data_AF-G9KMP4-F1
#
_entry.id   AF-G9KMP4-F1
#
_cell.length_a   1.000
_cell.length_b   1.000
_cell.length_c   1.000
_cell.angle_alpha   90.00
_cell.angle_beta   90.00
_cell.angle_gamma   90.00
#
_symmetry.space_group_name_H-M   'P 1'
#
loop_
_entity.id
_entity.type
_entity.pdbx_description
1 polymer ?
#
loop_
_entity_poly.entity_id
_entity_poly.type
_entity_poly.pdbx_seq_one_letter_code
_entity_poly.pdbx_strand_id
1 'polypeptide(L)'
;ENNGGCQHTCVNVMGSYECRCKEGFFLSDNQHTCIHRLEEGLSCMNQNHGCSHICKEAPRGSVACECRPGFELAKNQRDCVLTCNHGNGGCQHSCEDTAEGP
;
A
#
# COMPACT_ATOMS: atom_id res chain seq x y z
N GLU A 1 -33.86 -0.62 -4.73
CA GLU A 1 -32.77 -1.23 -5.53
C GLU A 1 -31.40 -0.92 -4.90
N ASN A 2 -30.56 -1.92 -4.61
CA ASN A 2 -29.27 -1.73 -3.92
C ASN A 2 -28.10 -2.36 -4.70
N ASN A 3 -28.04 -2.22 -6.03
CA ASN A 3 -26.93 -2.72 -6.89
C ASN A 3 -26.47 -4.17 -6.60
N GLY A 4 -27.36 -5.06 -6.14
CA GLY A 4 -26.99 -6.40 -5.66
C GLY A 4 -25.97 -6.43 -4.51
N GLY A 5 -25.76 -5.34 -3.76
CA GLY A 5 -24.70 -5.23 -2.75
C GLY A 5 -23.30 -4.95 -3.32
N CYS A 6 -23.16 -4.79 -4.65
CA CYS A 6 -21.89 -4.56 -5.30
C CYS A 6 -21.35 -3.14 -5.05
N GLN A 7 -20.03 -3.03 -4.80
CA GLN A 7 -19.37 -1.74 -4.63
C GLN A 7 -19.28 -0.93 -5.93
N HIS A 8 -19.05 -1.59 -7.06
CA HIS A 8 -18.92 -0.95 -8.38
C HIS A 8 -20.09 -1.33 -9.30
N THR A 9 -19.91 -2.34 -10.15
CA THR A 9 -20.90 -2.69 -11.17
C THR A 9 -21.56 -4.02 -10.82
N CYS A 10 -22.89 -4.08 -10.86
CA CYS A 10 -23.65 -5.33 -10.78
C CYS A 10 -24.03 -5.77 -12.20
N VAL A 11 -23.64 -6.99 -12.58
CA VAL A 11 -23.96 -7.59 -13.88
C VAL A 11 -24.87 -8.79 -13.64
N ASN A 12 -26.06 -8.77 -14.23
CA ASN A 12 -26.96 -9.90 -14.15
C ASN A 12 -26.49 -11.00 -15.10
N VAL A 13 -26.43 -12.23 -14.60
CA VAL A 13 -26.13 -13.45 -15.36
C VAL A 13 -27.34 -14.37 -15.35
N MET A 14 -27.37 -15.38 -16.22
CA MET A 14 -28.52 -16.28 -16.25
C MET A 14 -28.68 -17.00 -14.90
N GLY A 15 -29.74 -16.64 -14.18
CA GLY A 15 -30.08 -17.20 -12.87
C GLY A 15 -29.43 -16.53 -11.66
N SER A 16 -28.60 -15.50 -11.82
CA SER A 16 -27.94 -14.80 -10.69
C SER A 16 -27.45 -13.38 -11.08
N TYR A 17 -26.67 -12.75 -10.21
CA TYR A 17 -25.88 -11.56 -10.51
C TYR A 17 -24.44 -11.75 -10.03
N GLU A 18 -23.50 -11.06 -10.69
CA GLU A 18 -22.10 -10.98 -10.30
C GLU A 18 -21.67 -9.52 -10.18
N CYS A 19 -20.79 -9.23 -9.22
CA CYS A 19 -20.20 -7.91 -9.10
C CYS A 19 -18.93 -7.82 -9.96
N ARG A 20 -18.83 -6.78 -10.79
CA ARG A 20 -17.64 -6.45 -11.58
C ARG A 20 -16.99 -5.17 -11.10
N CYS A 21 -15.67 -5.19 -11.12
CA CYS A 21 -14.82 -4.09 -10.74
C CYS A 21 -14.33 -3.32 -11.98
N LYS A 22 -14.06 -2.01 -11.80
CA LYS A 22 -13.44 -1.18 -12.84
C LYS A 22 -12.00 -1.63 -13.10
N GLU A 23 -11.43 -1.22 -14.22
CA GLU A 23 -10.05 -1.53 -14.59
C GLU A 23 -9.07 -1.15 -13.46
N GLY A 24 -8.09 -2.01 -13.16
CA GLY A 24 -7.19 -1.89 -12.00
C GLY A 24 -7.77 -2.43 -10.67
N PHE A 25 -9.06 -2.71 -10.60
CA PHE A 25 -9.70 -3.26 -9.40
C PHE A 25 -10.11 -4.73 -9.59
N PHE A 26 -9.98 -5.51 -8.53
CA PHE A 26 -10.29 -6.93 -8.46
C PHE A 26 -11.39 -7.17 -7.44
N LEU A 27 -12.21 -8.18 -7.68
CA LEU A 27 -13.26 -8.55 -6.74
C LEU A 27 -12.65 -9.22 -5.50
N SER A 28 -13.06 -8.77 -4.32
CA SER A 28 -12.66 -9.33 -3.03
C SER A 28 -13.34 -10.68 -2.78
N ASP A 29 -12.86 -11.42 -1.78
CA ASP A 29 -13.37 -12.75 -1.42
C ASP A 29 -14.87 -12.75 -1.07
N ASN A 30 -15.35 -11.63 -0.55
CA ASN A 30 -16.77 -11.43 -0.26
C ASN A 30 -17.64 -11.24 -1.52
N GLN A 31 -17.08 -11.30 -2.73
CA GLN A 31 -17.77 -11.16 -4.03
C GLN A 31 -18.53 -9.85 -4.26
N HIS A 32 -18.37 -8.86 -3.38
CA HIS A 32 -19.11 -7.59 -3.45
C HIS A 32 -18.21 -6.36 -3.43
N THR A 33 -17.06 -6.42 -2.76
CA THR A 33 -16.12 -5.32 -2.62
C THR A 33 -15.06 -5.38 -3.71
N CYS A 34 -14.70 -4.25 -4.30
CA CYS A 34 -13.59 -4.15 -5.24
C CYS A 34 -12.34 -3.63 -4.55
N ILE A 35 -11.25 -4.40 -4.61
CA ILE A 35 -9.94 -4.03 -4.09
C ILE A 35 -9.06 -3.57 -5.24
N HIS A 36 -8.34 -2.46 -5.07
CA HIS A 36 -7.42 -1.98 -6.09
C HIS A 36 -6.12 -2.78 -5.97
N ARG A 37 -5.77 -3.59 -6.97
CA ARG A 37 -4.37 -3.98 -7.11
C ARG A 37 -3.79 -2.93 -8.04
N LEU A 38 -3.20 -1.89 -7.46
CA LEU A 38 -2.25 -1.08 -8.22
C LEU A 38 -1.31 -2.05 -8.93
N GLU A 39 -1.13 -1.83 -10.22
CA GLU A 39 -0.11 -2.50 -11.03
C GLU A 39 1.17 -2.59 -10.18
N GLU A 40 1.83 -3.74 -10.22
CA GLU A 40 3.03 -4.11 -9.44
C GLU A 40 2.83 -4.80 -8.08
N GLY A 41 1.77 -5.59 -7.84
CA GLY A 41 1.86 -6.66 -6.83
C GLY A 41 2.22 -6.24 -5.38
N LEU A 42 1.95 -5.00 -4.99
CA LEU A 42 2.14 -4.55 -3.61
C LEU A 42 0.98 -5.06 -2.74
N SER A 43 1.11 -6.29 -2.27
CA SER A 43 0.46 -6.72 -1.04
C SER A 43 1.55 -7.11 -0.06
N CYS A 44 1.34 -6.91 1.24
CA CYS A 44 2.31 -7.35 2.25
C CYS A 44 2.47 -8.88 2.30
N MET A 45 1.58 -9.62 1.61
CA MET A 45 1.67 -11.06 1.41
C MET A 45 2.68 -11.46 0.34
N ASN A 46 3.09 -10.54 -0.53
CA ASN A 46 4.13 -10.82 -1.51
C ASN A 46 5.53 -10.65 -0.90
N GLN A 47 6.46 -11.52 -1.31
CA GLN A 47 7.87 -11.41 -0.89
C GLN A 47 8.52 -10.09 -1.34
N ASN A 48 8.04 -9.52 -2.45
CA ASN A 48 8.47 -8.23 -2.99
C ASN A 48 7.38 -7.17 -2.80
N HIS A 49 6.94 -6.95 -1.56
CA HIS A 49 5.92 -5.94 -1.21
C HIS A 49 6.39 -4.48 -1.37
N GLY A 50 7.63 -4.25 -1.83
CA GLY A 50 8.12 -2.93 -2.26
C GLY A 50 8.35 -1.90 -1.14
N CYS A 51 8.43 -2.33 0.12
CA CYS A 51 8.82 -1.48 1.26
C CYS A 51 10.21 -1.90 1.74
N SER A 52 11.03 -0.94 2.14
CA SER A 52 12.42 -1.23 2.57
C SER A 52 12.50 -1.80 3.99
N HIS A 53 11.52 -1.51 4.85
CA HIS A 53 11.46 -2.06 6.22
C HIS A 53 10.18 -2.83 6.52
N ILE A 54 9.12 -2.15 6.93
CA ILE A 54 7.89 -2.79 7.44
C ILE A 54 6.78 -2.50 6.42
N CYS A 55 6.04 -3.53 6.04
CA CYS A 55 4.83 -3.41 5.22
C CYS A 55 3.60 -3.52 6.10
N LYS A 56 2.62 -2.63 5.91
CA LYS A 56 1.31 -2.67 6.53
C LYS A 56 0.22 -2.63 5.47
N GLU A 57 -0.81 -3.43 5.66
CA GLU A 57 -2.00 -3.37 4.81
C GLU A 57 -2.80 -2.12 5.16
N ALA A 58 -2.98 -1.25 4.16
CA ALA A 58 -3.74 -0.02 4.26
C ALA A 58 -5.18 -0.23 3.75
N PRO A 59 -6.12 0.67 4.14
CA PRO A 59 -7.52 0.55 3.72
C PRO A 59 -7.65 0.39 2.21
N ARG A 60 -8.68 -0.34 1.79
CA ARG A 60 -8.99 -0.64 0.37
C ARG A 60 -8.00 -1.61 -0.32
N GLY A 61 -7.22 -2.36 0.46
CA GLY A 61 -6.26 -3.33 -0.07
C GLY A 61 -4.99 -2.69 -0.63
N SER A 62 -4.65 -1.49 -0.13
CA SER A 62 -3.42 -0.80 -0.49
C SER A 62 -2.27 -1.20 0.46
N VAL A 63 -1.03 -0.84 0.12
CA VAL A 63 0.14 -1.05 0.97
C VAL A 63 0.60 0.29 1.51
N ALA A 64 0.88 0.32 2.81
CA ALA A 64 1.59 1.40 3.48
C ALA A 64 2.91 0.86 4.03
N CYS A 65 4.00 1.59 3.80
CA CYS A 65 5.30 1.26 4.34
C CYS A 65 5.55 2.01 5.64
N GLU A 66 6.19 1.35 6.60
CA GLU A 66 6.60 1.92 7.88
C GLU A 66 8.09 1.65 8.13
N CYS A 67 8.74 2.60 8.81
CA CYS A 67 10.15 2.54 9.08
C CYS A 67 10.43 2.12 10.53
N ARG A 68 11.53 1.38 10.72
CA ARG A 68 12.02 1.05 12.06
C ARG A 68 12.43 2.32 12.81
N PRO A 69 12.42 2.32 14.15
CA PRO A 69 12.89 3.45 14.94
C PRO A 69 14.26 3.93 14.48
N GLY A 70 14.39 5.25 14.30
CA GLY A 70 15.59 5.90 13.77
C GLY A 70 15.58 6.17 12.27
N PHE A 71 14.58 5.69 11.55
CA PHE A 71 14.42 5.94 10.11
C PHE A 71 13.09 6.66 9.85
N GLU A 72 13.06 7.48 8.81
CA GLU A 72 11.86 8.16 8.33
C GLU A 72 11.52 7.73 6.90
N LEU A 73 10.23 7.79 6.55
CA LEU A 73 9.75 7.34 5.26
C LEU A 73 10.12 8.35 4.18
N ALA A 74 10.83 7.91 3.15
CA ALA A 74 11.24 8.71 2.03
C ALA A 74 10.04 9.19 1.19
N LYS A 75 10.26 10.19 0.33
CA LYS A 75 9.21 10.79 -0.52
C LYS A 75 8.51 9.79 -1.46
N ASN A 76 9.19 8.69 -1.80
CA ASN A 76 8.61 7.63 -2.62
C ASN A 76 7.67 6.68 -1.85
N GLN A 77 7.46 6.93 -0.55
CA GLN A 77 6.60 6.17 0.37
C GLN A 77 6.96 4.69 0.52
N ARG A 78 8.21 4.33 0.19
CA ARG A 78 8.68 2.94 0.13
C ARG A 78 9.99 2.76 0.85
N ASP A 79 10.93 3.67 0.60
CA ASP A 79 12.24 3.65 1.21
C ASP A 79 12.22 4.29 2.59
N CYS A 80 13.11 3.80 3.46
CA CYS A 80 13.31 4.31 4.79
C CYS A 80 14.73 4.86 4.87
N VAL A 81 14.84 6.17 5.11
CA VAL A 81 16.12 6.86 5.20
C VAL A 81 16.44 7.13 6.66
N LEU A 82 17.71 6.94 7.04
CA LEU A 82 18.20 7.37 8.34
C LEU A 82 18.05 8.89 8.41
N THR A 83 17.75 9.43 9.59
CA THR A 83 17.71 10.89 9.77
C THR A 83 18.62 11.35 10.89
N CYS A 84 18.98 12.63 10.85
CA CYS A 84 19.78 13.28 11.88
C CYS A 84 19.15 13.17 13.27
N ASN A 85 17.83 12.97 13.32
CA ASN A 85 17.05 12.81 14.54
C ASN A 85 17.48 11.59 15.39
N HIS A 86 18.15 10.60 14.79
CA HIS A 86 18.63 9.43 15.51
C HIS A 86 20.14 9.32 15.47
N GLY A 87 20.79 9.51 16.63
CA GLY A 87 22.25 9.38 16.74
C GLY A 87 23.01 10.30 15.78
N ASN A 88 22.48 11.50 15.48
CA ASN A 88 23.04 12.44 14.51
C ASN A 88 23.21 11.85 13.10
N GLY A 89 22.36 10.89 12.71
CA GLY A 89 22.49 10.21 11.41
C GLY A 89 23.75 9.34 11.30
N GLY A 90 24.43 9.05 12.42
CA GLY A 90 25.76 8.45 12.42
C GLY A 90 26.90 9.44 12.12
N CYS A 91 26.60 10.73 11.97
CA CYS A 91 27.59 11.77 11.73
C CYS A 91 28.32 12.15 13.03
N GLN A 92 29.61 12.44 12.89
CA GLN A 92 30.47 12.79 14.03
C GLN A 92 30.17 14.19 14.59
N HIS A 93 29.87 15.18 13.73
CA HIS A 93 29.70 16.59 14.13
C HIS A 93 28.37 17.16 13.64
N SER A 94 28.32 17.68 12.42
CA SER A 94 27.10 18.24 11.82
C SER A 94 26.42 17.21 10.93
N CYS A 95 25.10 17.28 10.87
CA CYS A 95 24.24 16.39 10.12
C CYS A 95 23.18 17.22 9.41
N GLU A 96 22.88 16.89 8.15
CA GLU A 96 21.83 17.55 7.36
C GLU A 96 21.01 16.52 6.61
N ASP A 97 19.71 16.47 6.86
CA ASP A 97 18.82 15.51 6.22
C ASP A 97 18.62 15.82 4.73
N THR A 98 18.99 14.88 3.86
CA THR A 98 18.72 14.91 2.42
C THR A 98 17.62 13.90 2.04
N ALA A 99 17.28 13.85 0.74
CA ALA A 99 16.30 12.88 0.23
C ALA A 99 16.76 11.42 0.34
N GLU A 100 18.07 11.19 0.49
CA GLU A 100 18.69 9.86 0.55
C GLU A 100 19.17 9.51 1.97
N GLY A 101 19.08 10.45 2.91
CA GLY A 101 19.58 10.32 4.28
C GLY A 101 20.48 11.50 4.72
N PRO A 102 21.13 11.37 5.87
CA PRO A 102 21.96 12.41 6.50
C PRO A 102 23.41 12.47 6.00
#